data_AF-A0A1M7FH26-F1
#
_entry.id   AF-A0A1M7FH26-F1
#
_cell.length_a   1.000
_cell.length_b   1.000
_cell.length_c   1.000
_cell.angle_alpha   90.00
_cell.angle_beta   90.00
_cell.angle_gamma   90.00
#
_symmetry.space_group_name_H-M   'P 1'
#
loop_
_entity.id
_entity.type
_entity.pdbx_description
1 polymer ?
#
loop_
_entity_poly.entity_id
_entity_poly.type
_entity_poly.pdbx_seq_one_letter_code
_entity_poly.pdbx_strand_id
1 'polypeptide(L)' 'MHCPDAIGNPLIHLRLGQVQYEMGNFAKAKDELMRAYMGQGEEIFEGEDEKYFTFLKQEVAL' A
#
# COMPACT_ATOMS: atom_id res chain seq x y z
N MET A 1 8.94 -7.64 -13.78
CA MET A 1 8.48 -8.65 -12.79
C MET A 1 8.10 -9.91 -13.56
N HIS A 2 8.59 -11.08 -13.15
CA HIS A 2 8.43 -12.35 -13.89
C HIS A 2 7.48 -13.35 -13.21
N CYS A 3 6.67 -12.92 -12.24
CA CYS A 3 5.63 -13.76 -11.62
C CYS A 3 4.27 -13.48 -12.30
N PRO A 4 3.45 -14.51 -12.62
CA PRO A 4 2.07 -14.31 -13.04
C PRO A 4 1.33 -13.43 -12.01
N ASP A 5 0.49 -12.53 -12.50
CA ASP A 5 -0.28 -11.55 -11.70
C ASP A 5 0.54 -10.54 -10.87
N ALA A 6 1.87 -10.47 -11.06
CA ALA A 6 2.68 -9.49 -10.33
C ALA A 6 2.26 -8.03 -10.58
N ILE A 7 1.72 -7.76 -11.76
CA ILE A 7 1.15 -6.46 -12.11
C ILE A 7 -0.28 -6.42 -11.57
N GLY A 8 -0.51 -5.59 -10.56
CA GLY A 8 -1.82 -5.44 -9.93
C GLY A 8 -2.06 -6.32 -8.70
N ASN A 9 -1.08 -7.13 -8.27
CA ASN A 9 -1.19 -7.88 -7.02
C ASN A 9 -1.23 -6.91 -5.82
N PRO A 10 -2.31 -6.89 -5.01
CA PRO A 10 -2.46 -5.95 -3.91
C PRO A 10 -1.37 -6.09 -2.84
N LEU A 11 -0.90 -7.32 -2.60
CA LEU A 11 0.15 -7.59 -1.61
C LEU A 11 1.52 -7.04 -2.05
N ILE A 12 1.82 -7.07 -3.35
CA ILE A 12 3.05 -6.46 -3.87
C ILE A 12 3.00 -4.95 -3.69
N HIS A 13 1.86 -4.33 -4.02
CA HIS A 13 1.64 -2.90 -3.84
C HIS A 13 1.70 -2.50 -2.35
N LEU A 14 1.16 -3.33 -1.45
CA LEU A 14 1.28 -3.13 0.00
C LEU A 14 2.75 -3.10 0.42
N ARG A 15 3.52 -4.14 0.09
CA ARG A 15 4.93 -4.24 0.49
C ARG A 15 5.77 -3.10 -0.08
N LEU A 16 5.53 -2.71 -1.33
CA LEU A 16 6.23 -1.58 -1.93
C LEU A 16 5.86 -0.26 -1.25
N GLY A 17 4.59 -0.03 -0.96
CA GLY A 17 4.12 1.16 -0.26
C GLY A 17 4.71 1.30 1.15
N GLN A 18 4.80 0.20 1.90
CA GLN A 18 5.46 0.15 3.21
C GLN A 18 6.95 0.53 3.12
N VAL A 19 7.68 -0.07 2.17
CA VAL A 19 9.10 0.26 1.94
C VAL A 19 9.28 1.74 1.59
N GLN A 20 8.43 2.30 0.74
CA GLN A 20 8.50 3.72 0.39
C GLN A 20 8.18 4.62 1.59
N TYR A 21 7.22 4.24 2.44
CA TYR A 21 6.88 4.98 3.65
C TYR A 21 8.07 5.04 4.61
N GLU A 22 8.71 3.89 4.88
CA GLU A 22 9.87 3.80 5.77
C GLU A 22 11.10 4.55 5.22
N MET A 23 11.20 4.68 3.89
CA MET A 23 12.22 5.48 3.23
C MET A 23 11.90 6.99 3.18
N GLY A 24 10.75 7.43 3.71
CA GLY A 24 10.30 8.82 3.66
C GLY A 24 9.79 9.28 2.28
N ASN A 25 9.61 8.36 1.33
CA ASN A 25 9.13 8.64 -0.01
C ASN A 25 7.60 8.66 -0.05
N PHE A 26 6.98 9.55 0.72
CA PHE A 26 5.53 9.52 0.99
C PHE A 26 4.65 9.60 -0.25
N ALA A 27 5.04 10.35 -1.28
CA ALA A 27 4.29 10.39 -2.54
C ALA A 27 4.18 9.00 -3.19
N LYS A 28 5.28 8.24 -3.23
CA LYS A 28 5.29 6.87 -3.76
C LYS A 28 4.60 5.90 -2.81
N ALA A 29 4.76 6.08 -1.50
CA ALA A 29 4.07 5.29 -0.50
C ALA A 29 2.56 5.37 -0.70
N LYS A 30 2.02 6.59 -0.85
CA LYS A 30 0.59 6.83 -1.10
C LYS A 30 0.11 6.11 -2.35
N ASP A 31 0.82 6.27 -3.47
CA ASP A 31 0.40 5.69 -4.75
C ASP A 31 0.33 4.15 -4.69
N GLU A 32 1.29 3.51 -4.02
CA GLU A 32 1.34 2.06 -3.90
C GLU A 32 0.36 1.52 -2.85
N LEU A 33 0.25 2.17 -1.69
CA LEU A 33 -0.74 1.79 -0.67
C LEU A 33 -2.18 1.98 -1.18
N MET A 34 -2.44 3.00 -2.00
CA MET A 34 -3.73 3.17 -2.67
C MET A 34 -4.02 2.02 -3.66
N ARG A 35 -3.04 1.54 -4.43
CA ARG A 35 -3.22 0.38 -5.32
C ARG A 35 -3.52 -0.90 -4.55
N ALA A 36 -2.87 -1.09 -3.39
CA ALA A 36 -3.18 -2.20 -2.49
C ALA A 36 -4.63 -2.11 -1.99
N TYR A 37 -5.04 -0.94 -1.51
CA TYR A 37 -6.39 -0.67 -1.04
C TYR A 37 -7.44 -0.86 -2.15
N MET A 38 -7.22 -0.35 -3.36
CA MET A 38 -8.14 -0.53 -4.49
C MET A 38 -8.32 -2.00 -4.88
N GLY A 39 -7.33 -2.86 -4.61
CA GLY A 39 -7.36 -4.26 -4.98
C GLY A 39 -8.01 -5.18 -3.95
N GLN A 40 -7.92 -4.88 -2.66
CA GLN A 40 -8.41 -5.77 -1.59
C GLN A 40 -9.08 -5.03 -0.40
N GLY A 41 -9.28 -3.72 -0.50
CA GLY A 41 -9.94 -2.91 0.53
C GLY A 41 -9.12 -2.79 1.82
N GLU A 42 -9.79 -2.64 2.96
CA GLU A 42 -9.13 -2.50 4.27
C GLU A 42 -8.46 -3.80 4.73
N GLU A 43 -8.98 -4.97 4.31
CA GLU A 43 -8.50 -6.29 4.72
C GLU A 43 -7.00 -6.51 4.38
N ILE A 44 -6.48 -5.83 3.35
CA ILE A 44 -5.07 -5.92 2.98
C ILE A 44 -4.11 -5.37 4.05
N PHE A 45 -4.62 -4.57 4.99
CA PHE A 45 -3.86 -3.98 6.09
C PHE A 45 -3.99 -4.77 7.40
N GLU A 46 -4.79 -5.85 7.43
CA GLU A 46 -4.93 -6.66 8.64
C GLU A 46 -3.59 -7.29 9.06
N GLY A 47 -3.23 -7.10 10.33
CA GLY A 47 -1.96 -7.61 10.89
C GLY A 47 -0.72 -6.79 10.52
N GLU A 48 -0.86 -5.75 9.71
CA GLU A 48 0.20 -4.77 9.45
C GLU A 48 0.23 -3.68 10.52
N ASP A 49 1.33 -2.94 10.60
CA ASP A 49 1.42 -1.74 11.44
C ASP A 49 0.39 -0.69 10.99
N GLU A 50 -0.43 -0.20 11.92
CA GLU A 50 -1.53 0.72 11.65
C GLU A 50 -1.09 2.02 10.99
N LYS A 51 0.18 2.40 11.12
CA LYS A 51 0.72 3.64 10.54
C LYS A 51 0.55 3.71 9.03
N TYR A 52 0.57 2.56 8.33
CA TYR A 52 0.44 2.54 6.87
C TYR A 52 -0.98 2.86 6.42
N PHE A 53 -1.99 2.24 7.06
CA PHE A 53 -3.38 2.51 6.71
C PHE A 53 -3.83 3.88 7.23
N THR A 54 -3.34 4.28 8.40
CA THR A 54 -3.57 5.63 8.95
C THR A 54 -3.02 6.70 8.04
N PHE A 55 -1.78 6.53 7.57
CA PHE A 55 -1.17 7.42 6.59
C PHE A 55 -2.00 7.50 5.29
N LEU A 56 -2.43 6.35 4.75
CA LEU A 56 -3.25 6.35 3.54
C LEU A 56 -4.56 7.12 3.74
N LYS A 57 -5.28 6.87 4.85
CA LYS A 57 -6.54 7.58 5.17
C LYS A 57 -6.36 9.10 5.23
N GLN A 58 -5.27 9.55 5.84
CA GLN A 58 -4.94 10.99 5.91
C GLN A 58 -4.66 11.61 4.54
N GLU A 59 -3.97 10.88 3.66
CA GLU A 59 -3.57 11.38 2.34
C GLU A 59 -4.72 11.42 1.32
N VAL A 60 -5.76 10.59 1.51
CA VAL A 60 -6.84 10.44 0.52
C VAL A 60 -8.26 10.67 1.07
N ALA A 61 -8.36 11.17 2.31
CA ALA A 61 -9.61 11.49 2.98
C ALA A 61 -10.62 10.32 3.01
N LEU A 62 -10.10 9.11 3.28
CA LEU A 62 -10.88 7.89 3.53
C LEU A 62 -11.37 7.81 4.98
#